data_AF-A0A3P6DXS9-F1
#
_entry.id   AF-A0A3P6DXS9-F1
#
_cell.length_a   1.000
_cell.length_b   1.000
_cell.length_c   1.000
_cell.angle_alpha   90.00
_cell.angle_beta   90.00
_cell.angle_gamma   90.00
#
_symmetry.space_group_name_H-M   'P 1'
#
loop_
_entity.id
_entity.type
_entity.pdbx_description
1 polymer ?
#
loop_
_entity_poly.entity_id
_entity_poly.type
_entity_poly.pdbx_seq_one_letter_code
_entity_poly.pdbx_strand_id
1 'polypeptide(L)'
;MYQRSNKNTCMHQKNLRFAGVNVLKKKGQILADGAATVGGELALGKNILVAYMPWEGYNFEDAVLISECLVYGDIYTSFHIRKYEIQTHVTTQGPERITKEIPHLEGRLLRNLDKKKLDARIVG
;
A
#
# COMPACT_ATOMS: atom_id res chain seq x y z
N MET A 1 8.81 6.32 -6.61
CA MET A 1 7.78 5.49 -7.28
C MET A 1 7.24 4.48 -6.28
N TYR A 2 5.95 4.14 -6.32
CA TYR A 2 5.35 3.09 -5.49
C TYR A 2 5.08 1.88 -6.37
N GLN A 3 5.56 0.70 -5.98
CA GLN A 3 5.43 -0.53 -6.74
C GLN A 3 4.79 -1.63 -5.90
N ARG A 4 4.13 -2.58 -6.55
CA ARG A 4 3.50 -3.72 -5.89
C ARG A 4 4.52 -4.84 -5.69
N SER A 5 4.58 -5.42 -4.49
CA SER A 5 5.28 -6.68 -4.26
C SER A 5 4.44 -7.91 -4.65
N ASN A 6 5.05 -9.10 -4.69
CA ASN A 6 4.31 -10.35 -4.93
C ASN A 6 3.23 -10.62 -3.86
N LYS A 7 3.38 -10.07 -2.65
CA LYS A 7 2.42 -10.20 -1.55
C LYS A 7 1.46 -8.99 -1.44
N ASN A 8 1.30 -8.22 -2.52
CA ASN A 8 0.47 -7.01 -2.57
C ASN A 8 0.89 -5.89 -1.61
N THR A 9 2.07 -5.93 -1.02
CA THR A 9 2.58 -4.84 -0.18
C THR A 9 3.20 -3.74 -1.05
N CYS A 10 3.33 -2.55 -0.49
CA CYS A 10 3.99 -1.45 -1.16
C CYS A 10 5.51 -1.55 -1.08
N MET A 11 6.17 -1.53 -2.25
CA MET A 11 7.59 -1.29 -2.40
C MET A 11 7.81 0.18 -2.73
N HIS A 12 8.51 0.88 -1.85
CA HIS A 12 8.85 2.29 -2.00
C HIS A 12 10.34 2.46 -1.73
N GLN A 13 11.01 3.22 -2.60
CA GLN A 13 12.38 3.66 -2.37
C GLN A 13 12.39 5.15 -2.04
N LYS A 14 13.02 5.49 -0.93
CA LYS A 14 13.15 6.86 -0.44
C LYS A 14 14.63 7.24 -0.46
N ASN A 15 14.96 8.27 -1.23
CA ASN A 15 16.32 8.78 -1.27
C ASN A 15 16.73 9.31 0.11
N LEU A 16 17.94 8.95 0.54
CA LEU A 16 18.52 9.51 1.76
C LEU A 16 18.80 10.99 1.52
N ARG A 17 18.40 11.86 2.47
CA ARG A 17 18.67 13.30 2.36
C ARG A 17 20.11 13.56 2.78
N PHE A 18 20.96 13.87 1.80
CA PHE A 18 22.33 14.33 2.05
C PHE A 18 22.38 15.86 1.93
N ALA A 19 22.15 16.58 3.03
CA ALA A 19 22.37 18.03 3.04
C ALA A 19 23.89 18.30 3.09
N GLY A 20 24.44 18.90 2.01
CA GLY A 20 25.80 19.46 2.00
C GLY A 20 26.97 18.46 1.94
N VAL A 21 26.73 17.16 1.77
CA VAL A 21 27.78 16.13 1.71
C VAL A 21 27.97 15.64 0.29
N ASN A 22 29.22 15.67 -0.23
CA ASN A 22 29.60 15.00 -1.47
C ASN A 22 29.11 13.54 -1.43
N VAL A 23 28.03 13.24 -2.17
CA VAL A 23 27.17 12.06 -1.99
C VAL A 23 27.86 10.73 -2.35
N LEU A 24 29.05 10.79 -2.96
CA LEU A 24 29.80 9.65 -3.49
C LEU A 24 31.19 9.56 -2.87
N LYS A 25 31.32 9.48 -1.53
CA LYS A 25 32.63 9.38 -0.88
C LYS A 25 33.26 7.99 -1.01
N LYS A 26 32.46 6.91 -1.14
CA LYS A 26 32.96 5.53 -1.19
C LYS A 26 32.07 4.61 -2.05
N LYS A 27 32.68 3.67 -2.77
CA LYS A 27 31.97 2.59 -3.47
C LYS A 27 31.19 1.75 -2.47
N GLY A 28 29.93 1.41 -2.78
CA GLY A 28 29.05 0.65 -1.90
C GLY A 28 28.28 1.48 -0.87
N GLN A 29 28.39 2.81 -0.92
CA GLN A 29 27.58 3.69 -0.09
C GLN A 29 26.09 3.59 -0.47
N ILE A 30 25.23 3.45 0.54
CA ILE A 30 23.78 3.38 0.37
C ILE A 30 23.25 4.80 0.08
N LEU A 31 22.46 4.94 -0.98
CA LEU A 31 21.94 6.23 -1.46
C LEU A 31 20.43 6.39 -1.24
N ALA A 32 19.72 5.28 -1.04
CA ALA A 32 18.28 5.24 -0.83
C ALA A 32 17.91 4.06 0.07
N ASP A 33 16.88 4.27 0.89
CA ASP A 33 16.23 3.22 1.66
C ASP A 33 15.11 2.56 0.84
N GLY A 34 14.84 1.29 1.13
CA GLY A 34 13.68 0.56 0.64
C GLY A 34 12.48 0.64 1.59
N ALA A 35 11.49 -0.24 1.36
CA ALA A 35 10.20 -0.20 2.06
C ALA A 35 10.26 -0.51 3.55
N ALA A 36 11.30 -1.24 3.99
CA ALA A 36 11.49 -1.65 5.39
C ALA A 36 12.94 -1.45 5.83
N THR A 37 13.58 -0.37 5.37
CA THR A 37 14.91 0.02 5.82
C THR A 37 14.95 1.49 6.20
N VAL A 38 15.83 1.84 7.14
CA VAL A 38 16.12 3.22 7.52
C VAL A 38 17.61 3.38 7.69
N GLY A 39 18.22 4.33 6.98
CA GLY A 39 19.66 4.57 7.08
C GLY A 39 20.52 3.39 6.59
N GLY A 40 19.98 2.54 5.72
CA GLY A 40 20.66 1.32 5.26
C GLY A 40 20.52 0.10 6.18
N GLU A 41 19.82 0.23 7.32
CA GLU A 41 19.55 -0.88 8.24
C GLU A 41 18.13 -1.40 8.07
N LEU A 42 17.91 -2.69 8.38
CA LEU A 42 16.61 -3.32 8.32
C LEU A 42 15.71 -2.83 9.47
N ALA A 43 14.53 -2.31 9.12
CA ALA A 43 13.55 -1.76 10.06
C ALA A 43 12.15 -2.28 9.71
N LEU A 44 11.84 -3.52 10.11
CA LEU A 44 10.58 -4.21 9.79
C LEU A 44 9.37 -3.72 10.59
N GLY A 45 9.59 -3.01 11.70
CA GLY A 45 8.54 -2.63 12.64
C GLY A 45 8.86 -1.34 13.40
N LYS A 46 8.17 -1.14 14.52
CA LYS A 46 8.28 0.04 15.37
C LYS A 46 8.48 -0.39 16.82
N ASN A 47 9.34 0.32 17.52
CA ASN A 47 9.47 0.20 18.97
C ASN A 47 8.32 0.96 19.63
N ILE A 48 7.67 0.32 20.60
CA ILE A 48 6.58 0.90 21.39
C ILE A 48 6.81 0.65 22.87
N LEU A 49 6.20 1.45 23.74
CA LEU A 49 6.22 1.23 25.17
C LEU A 49 5.22 0.11 25.52
N VAL A 50 5.68 -0.88 26.29
CA VAL A 50 4.88 -2.03 26.72
C VAL A 50 4.88 -2.09 28.23
N ALA A 51 3.70 -2.32 28.82
CA ALA A 51 3.53 -2.58 30.25
C ALA A 51 3.07 -4.03 30.45
N TYR A 52 3.75 -4.75 31.34
CA TYR A 52 3.37 -6.10 31.73
C TYR A 52 2.50 -6.06 32.98
N MET A 53 1.18 -6.08 32.81
CA MET A 53 0.21 -6.12 33.91
C MET A 53 -1.12 -6.71 33.44
N PRO A 54 -1.89 -7.38 34.30
CA PRO A 54 -3.27 -7.75 33.98
C PRO A 54 -4.13 -6.49 33.85
N TRP A 55 -5.03 -6.45 32.88
CA TRP A 55 -5.92 -5.31 32.66
C TRP A 55 -7.36 -5.75 32.41
N GLU A 56 -8.16 -5.84 33.46
CA GLU A 56 -9.61 -6.14 33.42
C GLU A 56 -10.01 -7.34 32.54
N GLY A 57 -9.10 -8.31 32.34
CA GLY A 57 -9.31 -9.45 31.46
C GLY A 57 -9.16 -9.18 29.96
N TYR A 58 -8.88 -7.95 29.53
CA TYR A 58 -8.66 -7.62 28.11
C TYR A 58 -7.40 -8.24 27.52
N ASN A 59 -6.44 -8.60 28.37
CA ASN A 59 -5.24 -9.35 28.00
C ASN A 59 -5.27 -10.81 28.51
N PHE A 60 -6.45 -11.42 28.56
CA PHE A 60 -6.59 -12.84 28.89
C PHE A 60 -5.95 -13.71 27.78
N GLU A 61 -5.33 -14.82 28.17
CA GLU A 61 -4.54 -15.69 27.29
C GLU A 61 -3.48 -14.90 26.51
N ASP A 62 -3.58 -14.89 25.17
CA ASP A 62 -2.62 -14.27 24.25
C ASP A 62 -3.14 -12.94 23.67
N ALA A 63 -4.24 -12.39 24.22
CA ALA A 63 -4.79 -11.13 23.76
C ALA A 63 -3.86 -9.96 24.12
N VAL A 64 -3.64 -9.06 23.14
CA VAL A 64 -2.84 -7.85 23.33
C VAL A 64 -3.78 -6.64 23.32
N LEU A 65 -3.84 -5.94 24.45
CA LEU A 65 -4.51 -4.65 24.54
C LEU A 65 -3.61 -3.56 23.95
N ILE A 66 -4.15 -2.79 22.99
CA ILE A 66 -3.43 -1.69 22.34
C ILE A 66 -4.05 -0.34 22.69
N SER A 67 -3.21 0.68 22.79
CA SER A 67 -3.67 2.06 22.98
C SER A 67 -4.16 2.66 21.67
N GLU A 68 -5.26 3.43 21.72
CA GLU A 68 -5.76 4.22 20.60
C GLU A 68 -4.73 5.23 20.05
N CYS A 69 -3.75 5.63 20.87
CA CYS A 69 -2.64 6.47 20.43
C CYS A 69 -1.86 5.85 19.27
N LEU A 70 -1.80 4.52 19.17
CA LEU A 70 -1.14 3.84 18.04
C LEU A 70 -1.92 4.03 16.73
N VAL A 71 -3.25 4.16 16.81
CA VAL A 71 -4.14 4.39 15.68
C VAL A 71 -4.05 5.85 15.24
N TYR A 72 -4.24 6.80 16.15
CA TYR A 72 -4.16 8.23 15.82
C TYR A 72 -2.77 8.66 15.36
N GLY A 73 -1.72 7.95 15.78
CA GLY A 73 -0.35 8.16 15.34
C GLY A 73 0.03 7.46 14.03
N ASP A 74 -0.89 6.74 13.37
CA ASP A 74 -0.63 5.96 12.14
C ASP A 74 0.61 5.03 12.24
N ILE A 75 0.90 4.49 13.43
CA ILE A 75 2.18 3.80 13.71
C ILE A 75 2.31 2.49 12.93
N TYR A 76 1.21 1.75 12.82
CA TYR A 76 1.13 0.46 12.12
C TYR A 76 0.29 0.52 10.83
N THR A 77 0.06 1.73 10.30
CA THR A 77 -0.65 1.92 9.03
C THR A 77 0.21 1.40 7.88
N SER A 78 -0.39 0.61 6.98
CA SER A 78 0.32 -0.04 5.87
C SER A 78 -0.39 0.16 4.54
N PHE A 79 0.38 0.09 3.45
CA PHE A 79 -0.13 0.26 2.09
C PHE A 79 -0.18 -1.07 1.35
N HIS A 80 -1.36 -1.39 0.82
CA HIS A 80 -1.59 -2.55 -0.02
C HIS A 80 -1.99 -2.13 -1.43
N ILE A 81 -1.32 -2.68 -2.44
CA ILE A 81 -1.57 -2.40 -3.85
C ILE A 81 -2.16 -3.66 -4.49
N ARG A 82 -3.36 -3.58 -5.05
CA ARG A 82 -4.02 -4.66 -5.79
C ARG A 82 -4.07 -4.33 -7.27
N LYS A 83 -3.79 -5.32 -8.12
CA LYS A 83 -3.88 -5.19 -9.58
C LYS A 83 -5.02 -6.07 -10.06
N TYR A 84 -5.96 -5.46 -10.78
CA TYR A 84 -7.03 -6.16 -11.48
C TYR A 84 -6.78 -6.02 -12.97
N GLU A 85 -6.80 -7.13 -13.69
CA GLU A 85 -6.64 -7.16 -15.14
C GLU A 85 -7.92 -7.71 -15.76
N ILE A 86 -8.37 -7.06 -16.83
CA ILE A 86 -9.54 -7.47 -17.61
C ILE A 86 -9.05 -7.58 -19.05
N GLN A 87 -9.34 -8.70 -19.69
CA GLN A 87 -9.02 -8.95 -21.09
C GLN A 87 -10.34 -9.13 -21.86
N THR A 88 -10.36 -8.63 -23.09
CA THR A 88 -11.47 -8.86 -24.03
C THR A 88 -11.08 -9.96 -24.99
N HIS A 89 -11.98 -10.91 -25.21
CA HIS A 89 -11.75 -12.02 -26.12
C HIS A 89 -12.59 -11.90 -27.39
N VAL A 90 -12.14 -12.57 -28.46
CA VAL A 90 -12.93 -12.74 -29.67
C VAL A 90 -13.72 -14.03 -29.52
N THR A 91 -15.04 -13.91 -29.47
CA THR A 91 -15.94 -15.06 -29.40
C THR A 91 -16.53 -15.36 -30.77
N THR A 92 -17.18 -16.51 -30.91
CA THR A 92 -17.94 -16.87 -32.12
C THR A 92 -19.11 -15.93 -32.38
N GLN A 93 -19.61 -15.23 -31.36
CA GLN A 93 -20.67 -14.22 -31.49
C GLN A 93 -20.14 -12.80 -31.76
N GLY A 94 -18.81 -12.64 -31.82
CA GLY A 94 -18.15 -11.37 -32.10
C GLY A 94 -17.09 -10.99 -31.05
N PRO A 95 -16.32 -9.93 -31.32
CA PRO A 95 -15.32 -9.42 -30.38
C PRO A 95 -15.98 -8.73 -29.18
N GLU A 96 -15.54 -9.08 -27.98
CA GLU A 96 -15.91 -8.34 -26.77
C GLU A 96 -15.38 -6.91 -26.81
N ARG A 97 -16.13 -5.97 -26.23
CA ARG A 97 -15.80 -4.55 -26.22
C ARG A 97 -15.93 -3.99 -24.82
N ILE A 98 -14.93 -3.22 -24.40
CA ILE A 98 -15.01 -2.43 -23.17
C ILE A 98 -15.85 -1.18 -23.47
N THR A 99 -17.03 -1.10 -22.87
CA THR A 99 -17.97 0.01 -23.04
C THR A 99 -18.62 0.42 -21.71
N LYS A 100 -19.11 1.66 -21.65
CA LYS A 100 -19.94 2.17 -20.55
C LYS A 100 -21.42 1.83 -20.71
N GLU A 101 -21.82 1.32 -21.88
CA GLU A 101 -23.19 0.95 -22.20
C GLU A 101 -23.53 -0.41 -21.57
N ILE A 102 -23.75 -0.41 -20.26
CA ILE A 102 -24.05 -1.61 -19.49
C ILE A 102 -25.58 -1.71 -19.31
N PRO A 103 -26.24 -2.78 -19.80
CA PRO A 103 -27.68 -2.92 -19.68
C PRO A 103 -28.09 -3.10 -18.21
N HIS A 104 -29.26 -2.57 -17.85
CA HIS A 104 -29.83 -2.66 -16.49
C HIS A 104 -29.01 -2.02 -15.37
N LEU A 105 -28.03 -1.16 -15.70
CA LEU A 105 -27.22 -0.46 -14.71
C LEU A 105 -27.65 1.01 -14.54
N GLU A 106 -27.81 1.45 -13.29
CA GLU A 106 -28.14 2.84 -12.98
C GLU A 106 -27.00 3.81 -13.34
N GLY A 107 -27.35 4.98 -13.88
CA GLY A 107 -26.38 6.00 -14.26
C GLY A 107 -25.49 6.53 -13.12
N ARG A 108 -25.91 6.38 -11.86
CA ARG A 108 -25.09 6.74 -10.68
C ARG A 108 -23.84 5.87 -10.57
N LEU A 109 -23.92 4.61 -10.95
CA LEU A 109 -22.80 3.66 -10.87
C LEU A 109 -21.75 3.90 -11.97
N LEU A 110 -22.16 4.55 -13.06
CA LEU A 110 -21.28 4.88 -14.19
C LEU A 110 -20.46 6.17 -13.98
N ARG A 111 -20.66 6.90 -12.88
CA ARG A 111 -20.04 8.21 -12.62
C ARG A 111 -18.51 8.18 -12.60
N ASN A 112 -17.92 7.06 -12.17
CA ASN A 112 -16.47 6.90 -12.04
C ASN A 112 -15.80 6.26 -13.26
N LEU A 113 -16.55 5.91 -14.31
CA LEU A 113 -15.99 5.40 -15.54
C LEU A 113 -15.61 6.59 -16.42
N ASP A 114 -14.43 6.61 -17.04
CA ASP A 114 -14.04 7.63 -18.04
C ASP A 114 -14.23 7.12 -19.48
N LYS A 115 -14.53 8.02 -20.42
CA LYS A 115 -15.04 7.73 -21.79
C LYS A 115 -14.07 6.92 -22.66
N LYS A 116 -12.76 6.93 -22.36
CA LYS A 116 -11.75 6.22 -23.17
C LYS A 116 -10.61 5.57 -22.39
N LYS A 117 -10.57 5.71 -21.07
CA LYS A 117 -9.54 5.09 -20.23
C LYS A 117 -10.20 4.62 -18.95
N LEU A 118 -10.18 3.32 -18.67
CA LEU A 118 -10.44 2.84 -17.33
C LEU A 118 -9.31 3.35 -16.43
N ASP A 119 -9.51 4.52 -15.82
CA ASP A 119 -8.88 4.84 -14.55
C ASP A 119 -9.95 4.65 -13.47
N ALA A 120 -10.25 3.38 -13.19
CA ALA A 120 -11.03 3.02 -12.02
C ALA A 120 -10.16 3.29 -10.79
N ARG A 121 -10.17 4.53 -10.32
CA ARG A 121 -9.63 4.90 -9.02
C ARG A 121 -10.55 4.26 -7.98
N ILE A 122 -10.26 3.04 -7.56
CA ILE A 122 -10.88 2.43 -6.39
C ILE A 122 -10.36 3.24 -5.20
N VAL A 123 -11.16 4.20 -4.76
CA VAL A 123 -10.97 4.88 -3.48
C VAL A 123 -11.35 3.85 -2.42
N GLY A 124 -10.35 3.37 -1.68
CA GLY A 124 -10.53 2.60 -0.46
C GLY A 124 -10.84 3.52 0.71
#